data_AF-A0A9W9HQH4-F1
#
_entry.id   AF-A0A9W9HQH4-F1
#
_cell.length_a   1.000
_cell.length_b   1.000
_cell.length_c   1.000
_cell.angle_alpha   90.00
_cell.angle_beta   90.00
_cell.angle_gamma   90.00
#
_symmetry.space_group_name_H-M   'P 1'
#
loop_
_entity.id
_entity.type
_entity.pdbx_description
1 polymer ?
#
loop_
_entity_poly.entity_id
_entity_poly.type
_entity_poly.pdbx_seq_one_letter_code
_entity_poly.pdbx_strand_id
1 'polypeptide(L)'
;MGITYLTKHLLPYADTVKLGHGKADGLPRIRSIVIDGPSLVYHVYYRLLAWTDTSIDVLDIQPTCDEVSRGFVSFLLGLGQRGVEITNICFDGALPMVKRDIRLARIEKSRQRLELCRRRSHFSSQSEYRTETVIQPAQLWQSRHLPARWRNMPENIFMVSAVFEDLQHRWNHERILRDFQQNARFLTGTSEFPWAAMTTMTQGEADLECARVSRLTGSAVLTDDSDLVVHDLGPHGAVIMLNSMQLLDDPENLIDSEIRGLRLHPKQICRQLGIENIQLFAYNLKQNPRLGVPELLRRTKEGLGAGEISISYDTFLEEYQHPTPELGISANHQSLDPRVSELVWQYQRPDLYCDAEAPHMYLGILHEDPSRRCAWEQGRALRALAYSLLGLSQLAARRLPVVNEFVRRGGRIVAEHITLAGATTISSDMTTLRNRLDQAQLVFETDVQPSFWILFALSEIYRDNSSNTTNPSAVQLQRFLWCGFMGKTTEWADIHLMAQIQAVLYSLRVLWQLVLITTDIDTSALRLSTLAELPPLYILVGSRHAMTRAFSEELARQSVQKLFRAYN
;
A
#
# COMPACT_ATOMS: atom_id res chain seq x y z
N MET A 1 4.31 -1.86 -15.07
CA MET A 1 3.57 -0.60 -15.24
C MET A 1 4.44 0.29 -16.10
N GLY A 2 3.87 1.37 -16.63
CA GLY A 2 4.62 2.27 -17.48
C GLY A 2 4.72 1.89 -18.96
N ILE A 3 5.73 2.40 -19.64
CA ILE A 3 5.98 2.25 -21.08
C ILE A 3 6.36 0.80 -21.36
N THR A 4 5.50 0.12 -22.13
CA THR A 4 5.62 -1.32 -22.39
C THR A 4 6.95 -1.63 -23.08
N TYR A 5 7.67 -2.62 -22.55
CA TYR A 5 9.02 -3.05 -22.99
C TYR A 5 10.16 -2.04 -22.80
N LEU A 6 9.94 -0.88 -22.17
CA LEU A 6 11.00 0.09 -21.94
C LEU A 6 12.19 -0.52 -21.18
N THR A 7 11.93 -1.18 -20.05
CA THR A 7 12.97 -1.88 -19.28
C THR A 7 13.77 -2.85 -20.15
N LYS A 8 13.10 -3.66 -20.99
CA LYS A 8 13.75 -4.63 -21.89
C LYS A 8 14.72 -3.94 -22.86
N HIS A 9 14.37 -2.76 -23.36
CA HIS A 9 15.20 -2.00 -24.29
C HIS A 9 16.33 -1.23 -23.60
N LEU A 10 16.14 -0.79 -22.36
CA LEU A 10 17.13 0.01 -21.63
C LEU A 10 18.12 -0.83 -20.81
N LEU A 11 17.71 -2.00 -20.30
CA LEU A 11 18.54 -2.86 -19.45
C LEU A 11 19.90 -3.26 -20.06
N PRO A 12 20.04 -3.50 -21.39
CA PRO A 12 21.35 -3.76 -22.01
C PRO A 12 22.36 -2.62 -21.86
N TYR A 13 21.91 -1.41 -21.55
CA TYR A 13 22.72 -0.21 -21.34
C TYR A 13 22.90 0.12 -19.85
N ALA A 14 22.36 -0.72 -18.95
CA ALA A 14 22.56 -0.58 -17.53
C ALA A 14 24.00 -0.95 -17.14
N ASP A 15 24.56 -0.25 -16.17
CA ASP A 15 25.85 -0.59 -15.58
C ASP A 15 25.71 -1.10 -14.15
N THR A 16 26.63 -1.94 -13.72
CA THR A 16 26.65 -2.46 -12.35
C THR A 16 27.25 -1.39 -11.42
N VAL A 17 26.57 -1.13 -10.30
CA VAL A 17 27.01 -0.17 -9.29
C VAL A 17 27.03 -0.79 -7.91
N LYS A 18 27.84 -0.19 -7.04
CA LYS A 18 27.89 -0.51 -5.61
C LYS A 18 27.11 0.51 -4.80
N LEU A 19 26.39 0.05 -3.78
CA LEU A 19 25.72 0.94 -2.84
C LEU A 19 26.56 1.07 -1.56
N GLY A 20 26.93 2.31 -1.23
CA GLY A 20 27.64 2.67 -0.01
C GLY A 20 29.17 2.56 -0.08
N HIS A 21 29.77 2.30 1.08
CA HIS A 21 31.20 2.09 1.28
C HIS A 21 31.63 0.68 0.82
N GLY A 22 32.90 0.52 0.47
CA GLY A 22 33.45 -0.76 0.02
C GLY A 22 34.88 -0.62 -0.51
N LYS A 23 35.48 -1.74 -0.94
CA LYS A 23 36.82 -1.75 -1.56
C LYS A 23 36.84 -0.99 -2.89
N ALA A 24 37.93 -0.28 -3.18
CA ALA A 24 38.11 0.43 -4.45
C ALA A 24 38.47 -0.59 -5.54
N ASP A 25 37.52 -0.90 -6.40
CA ASP A 25 37.65 -1.88 -7.48
C ASP A 25 37.16 -1.34 -8.84
N GLY A 26 37.02 -0.02 -8.96
CA GLY A 26 36.65 0.67 -10.19
C GLY A 26 35.15 0.71 -10.51
N LEU A 27 34.28 0.03 -9.75
CA LEU A 27 32.83 0.13 -9.95
C LEU A 27 32.28 1.49 -9.45
N PRO A 28 31.32 2.11 -10.18
CA PRO A 28 30.67 3.32 -9.72
C PRO A 28 29.95 3.10 -8.39
N ARG A 29 29.96 4.11 -7.53
CA ARG A 29 29.36 4.07 -6.20
C ARG A 29 28.18 5.00 -6.08
N ILE A 30 27.12 4.51 -5.47
CA ILE A 30 25.94 5.27 -5.09
C ILE A 30 26.02 5.51 -3.59
N ARG A 31 26.06 6.80 -3.22
CA ARG A 31 26.12 7.23 -1.81
C ARG A 31 24.83 7.85 -1.30
N SER A 32 23.97 8.31 -2.20
CA SER A 32 22.71 8.96 -1.85
C SER A 32 21.59 8.45 -2.74
N ILE A 33 20.44 8.16 -2.12
CA ILE A 33 19.26 7.64 -2.80
C ILE A 33 17.98 8.38 -2.39
N VAL A 34 17.02 8.41 -3.30
CA VAL A 34 15.61 8.66 -3.02
C VAL A 34 14.83 7.37 -3.29
N ILE A 35 13.90 7.02 -2.41
CA ILE A 35 13.18 5.75 -2.46
C ILE A 35 11.75 5.99 -2.95
N ASP A 36 11.35 5.25 -3.97
CA ASP A 36 9.94 5.02 -4.29
C ASP A 36 9.37 4.03 -3.26
N GLY A 37 8.60 4.57 -2.32
CA GLY A 37 8.06 3.85 -1.16
C GLY A 37 7.21 2.65 -1.56
N PRO A 38 6.12 2.84 -2.34
CA PRO A 38 5.29 1.74 -2.82
C PRO A 38 6.11 0.64 -3.51
N SER A 39 7.05 1.00 -4.38
CA SER A 39 7.90 0.04 -5.09
C SER A 39 8.76 -0.80 -4.14
N LEU A 40 9.39 -0.18 -3.14
CA LEU A 40 10.14 -0.91 -2.11
C LEU A 40 9.23 -1.78 -1.22
N VAL A 41 8.01 -1.32 -0.88
CA VAL A 41 7.03 -2.13 -0.15
C VAL A 41 6.70 -3.41 -0.92
N TYR A 42 6.36 -3.30 -2.22
CA TYR A 42 6.10 -4.48 -3.06
C TYR A 42 7.33 -5.37 -3.19
N HIS A 43 8.53 -4.78 -3.35
CA HIS A 43 9.77 -5.54 -3.39
C HIS A 43 9.96 -6.39 -2.14
N VAL A 44 9.85 -5.79 -0.95
CA VAL A 44 9.96 -6.48 0.34
C VAL A 44 8.88 -7.56 0.46
N TYR A 45 7.63 -7.25 0.13
CA TYR A 45 6.53 -8.22 0.15
C TYR A 45 6.85 -9.46 -0.70
N TYR A 46 7.29 -9.28 -1.94
CA TYR A 46 7.59 -10.38 -2.84
C TYR A 46 8.85 -11.16 -2.45
N ARG A 47 9.86 -10.51 -1.86
CA ARG A 47 11.00 -11.20 -1.24
C ARG A 47 10.51 -12.11 -0.13
N LEU A 48 9.79 -11.58 0.86
CA LEU A 48 9.28 -12.36 1.99
C LEU A 48 8.42 -13.53 1.52
N LEU A 49 7.47 -13.28 0.59
CA LEU A 49 6.59 -14.31 0.04
C LEU A 49 7.37 -15.42 -0.70
N ALA A 50 8.47 -15.10 -1.37
CA ALA A 50 9.31 -16.09 -2.04
C ALA A 50 10.04 -17.02 -1.07
N TRP A 51 10.26 -16.56 0.17
CA TRP A 51 10.90 -17.33 1.24
C TRP A 51 9.92 -18.10 2.13
N THR A 52 8.62 -17.81 2.06
CA THR A 52 7.58 -18.51 2.82
C THR A 52 7.50 -20.00 2.43
N ASP A 53 7.38 -20.87 3.44
CA ASP A 53 7.22 -22.32 3.24
C ASP A 53 5.95 -22.62 2.43
N THR A 54 6.06 -23.58 1.51
CA THR A 54 4.94 -24.00 0.69
C THR A 54 3.90 -24.84 1.44
N SER A 55 4.23 -25.34 2.65
CA SER A 55 3.34 -26.11 3.54
C SER A 55 2.30 -25.26 4.29
N ILE A 56 2.53 -23.94 4.40
CA ILE A 56 1.73 -23.02 5.22
C ILE A 56 0.31 -22.86 4.66
N ASP A 57 -0.65 -22.71 5.59
CA ASP A 57 -2.05 -22.46 5.29
C ASP A 57 -2.28 -21.18 4.46
N VAL A 58 -3.31 -21.19 3.62
CA VAL A 58 -3.63 -20.08 2.71
C VAL A 58 -4.00 -18.78 3.44
N LEU A 59 -4.45 -18.82 4.70
CA LEU A 59 -4.69 -17.63 5.51
C LEU A 59 -3.41 -16.97 6.04
N ASP A 60 -2.34 -17.74 6.18
CA ASP A 60 -1.12 -17.30 6.84
C ASP A 60 0.05 -17.07 5.87
N ILE A 61 -0.15 -17.44 4.61
CA ILE A 61 0.90 -17.44 3.59
C ILE A 61 1.33 -16.03 3.15
N GLN A 62 0.41 -15.07 3.11
CA GLN A 62 0.73 -13.70 2.75
C GLN A 62 1.59 -13.06 3.84
N PRO A 63 2.72 -12.40 3.50
CA PRO A 63 3.40 -11.53 4.42
C PRO A 63 2.42 -10.52 5.05
N THR A 64 2.47 -10.43 6.38
CA THR A 64 1.61 -9.51 7.13
C THR A 64 2.10 -8.07 6.96
N CYS A 65 1.26 -7.08 7.28
CA CYS A 65 1.69 -5.68 7.31
C CYS A 65 2.88 -5.47 8.28
N ASP A 66 2.88 -6.18 9.42
CA ASP A 66 3.98 -6.13 10.39
C ASP A 66 5.29 -6.67 9.79
N GLU A 67 5.22 -7.80 9.11
CA GLU A 67 6.39 -8.42 8.47
C GLU A 67 6.94 -7.55 7.35
N VAL A 68 6.08 -6.97 6.51
CA VAL A 68 6.51 -6.06 5.44
C VAL A 68 7.12 -4.79 6.02
N SER A 69 6.55 -4.22 7.09
CA SER A 69 7.09 -3.04 7.79
C SER A 69 8.47 -3.32 8.42
N ARG A 70 8.63 -4.45 9.11
CA ARG A 70 9.92 -4.90 9.64
C ARG A 70 10.95 -5.14 8.53
N GLY A 71 10.53 -5.77 7.42
CA GLY A 71 11.38 -5.99 6.26
C GLY A 71 11.83 -4.69 5.62
N PHE A 72 10.95 -3.70 5.50
CA PHE A 72 11.27 -2.37 4.99
C PHE A 72 12.32 -1.69 5.86
N VAL A 73 12.13 -1.67 7.18
CA VAL A 73 13.12 -1.09 8.12
C VAL A 73 14.44 -1.85 8.09
N SER A 74 14.42 -3.17 8.04
CA SER A 74 15.64 -3.97 7.91
C SER A 74 16.40 -3.64 6.61
N PHE A 75 15.68 -3.31 5.53
CA PHE A 75 16.27 -2.88 4.27
C PHE A 75 16.94 -1.49 4.42
N LEU A 76 16.25 -0.53 5.04
CA LEU A 76 16.81 0.81 5.30
C LEU A 76 18.05 0.75 6.19
N LEU A 77 18.02 -0.07 7.24
CA LEU A 77 19.16 -0.30 8.12
C LEU A 77 20.35 -0.90 7.36
N GLY A 78 20.11 -1.85 6.44
CA GLY A 78 21.15 -2.43 5.59
C GLY A 78 21.83 -1.41 4.66
N LEU A 79 21.08 -0.41 4.18
CA LEU A 79 21.63 0.72 3.43
C LEU A 79 22.44 1.66 4.32
N GLY A 80 21.87 2.07 5.46
CA GLY A 80 22.53 2.96 6.42
C GLY A 80 23.83 2.39 6.97
N GLN A 81 23.88 1.08 7.21
CA GLN A 81 25.10 0.33 7.58
C GLN A 81 26.27 0.55 6.64
N ARG A 82 25.99 0.74 5.35
CA ARG A 82 26.99 0.95 4.31
C ARG A 82 27.22 2.43 4.02
N GLY A 83 26.66 3.33 4.82
CA GLY A 83 26.78 4.77 4.62
C GLY A 83 26.06 5.27 3.38
N VAL A 84 24.98 4.60 2.98
CA VAL A 84 24.06 5.15 1.96
C VAL A 84 23.12 6.14 2.65
N GLU A 85 23.15 7.38 2.20
CA GLU A 85 22.23 8.42 2.61
C GLU A 85 20.87 8.21 1.95
N ILE A 86 19.80 8.21 2.76
CA ILE A 86 18.42 8.21 2.27
C ILE A 86 17.93 9.65 2.33
N THR A 87 17.79 10.29 1.17
CA THR A 87 17.39 11.69 1.07
C THR A 87 15.89 11.85 1.31
N ASN A 88 15.07 10.97 0.73
CA ASN A 88 13.61 11.01 0.84
C ASN A 88 13.00 9.64 0.54
N ILE A 89 11.81 9.38 1.07
CA ILE A 89 10.98 8.20 0.81
C ILE A 89 9.60 8.71 0.38
N CYS A 90 9.26 8.55 -0.90
CA CYS A 90 8.05 9.12 -1.50
C CYS A 90 6.93 8.09 -1.53
N PHE A 91 5.74 8.45 -1.06
CA PHE A 91 4.51 7.66 -1.17
C PHE A 91 3.45 8.39 -2.01
N ASP A 92 2.69 7.63 -2.79
CA ASP A 92 1.63 8.15 -3.65
C ASP A 92 0.53 8.82 -2.81
N GLY A 93 0.24 10.09 -3.11
CA GLY A 93 -0.89 10.79 -2.53
C GLY A 93 -2.15 10.79 -3.36
N ALA A 94 -2.05 10.85 -4.69
CA ALA A 94 -3.20 10.82 -5.59
C ALA A 94 -2.82 10.33 -6.99
N LEU A 95 -3.77 9.68 -7.67
CA LEU A 95 -3.56 9.23 -9.04
C LEU A 95 -4.20 10.21 -10.04
N PRO A 96 -3.46 10.67 -11.08
CA PRO A 96 -4.02 11.50 -12.14
C PRO A 96 -5.20 10.85 -12.87
N MET A 97 -6.14 11.68 -13.34
CA MET A 97 -7.34 11.20 -14.04
C MET A 97 -7.02 10.30 -15.24
N VAL A 98 -5.98 10.64 -16.00
CA VAL A 98 -5.55 9.88 -17.20
C VAL A 98 -5.12 8.44 -16.90
N LYS A 99 -4.82 8.11 -15.62
CA LYS A 99 -4.43 6.77 -15.18
C LYS A 99 -5.57 5.99 -14.49
N ARG A 100 -6.81 6.50 -14.49
CA ARG A 100 -7.96 5.80 -13.87
C ARG A 100 -8.23 4.42 -14.48
N ASP A 101 -8.20 4.30 -15.80
CA ASP A 101 -8.38 3.00 -16.48
C ASP A 101 -7.28 2.00 -16.11
N ILE A 102 -6.05 2.50 -15.92
CA ILE A 102 -4.93 1.70 -15.47
C ILE A 102 -5.18 1.19 -14.04
N ARG A 103 -5.67 2.04 -13.14
CA ARG A 103 -6.06 1.64 -11.78
C ARG A 103 -7.14 0.56 -11.82
N LEU A 104 -8.17 0.72 -12.64
CA LEU A 104 -9.22 -0.28 -12.81
C LEU A 104 -8.67 -1.62 -13.35
N ALA A 105 -7.79 -1.58 -14.34
CA ALA A 105 -7.14 -2.78 -14.87
C ALA A 105 -6.30 -3.51 -13.80
N ARG A 106 -5.61 -2.77 -12.90
CA ARG A 106 -4.87 -3.36 -11.77
C ARG A 106 -5.80 -4.05 -10.77
N ILE A 107 -6.94 -3.44 -10.44
CA ILE A 107 -7.94 -4.03 -9.53
C ILE A 107 -8.58 -5.26 -10.16
N GLU A 108 -8.94 -5.19 -11.44
CA GLU A 108 -9.51 -6.31 -12.20
C GLU A 108 -8.52 -7.48 -12.30
N LYS A 109 -7.23 -7.22 -12.52
CA LYS A 109 -6.18 -8.26 -12.45
C LYS A 109 -6.11 -8.92 -11.07
N SER A 110 -6.24 -8.14 -10.01
CA SER A 110 -6.24 -8.65 -8.63
C SER A 110 -7.49 -9.50 -8.34
N ARG A 111 -8.65 -9.12 -8.90
CA ARG A 111 -9.89 -9.90 -8.82
C ARG A 111 -9.75 -11.26 -9.52
N GLN A 112 -9.17 -11.27 -10.72
CA GLN A 112 -8.90 -12.50 -11.46
C GLN A 112 -7.93 -13.42 -10.71
N ARG A 113 -6.90 -12.85 -10.08
CA ARG A 113 -5.98 -13.57 -9.18
C ARG A 113 -6.72 -14.23 -8.02
N LEU A 114 -7.61 -13.51 -7.33
CA LEU A 114 -8.43 -14.08 -6.26
C LEU A 114 -9.28 -15.27 -6.74
N GLU A 115 -9.92 -15.17 -7.89
CA GLU A 115 -10.70 -16.29 -8.47
C GLU A 115 -9.83 -17.50 -8.82
N LEU A 116 -8.65 -17.27 -9.39
CA LEU A 116 -7.68 -18.33 -9.68
C LEU A 116 -7.14 -18.97 -8.40
N CYS A 117 -6.90 -18.17 -7.36
CA CYS A 117 -6.52 -18.64 -6.03
C CYS A 117 -7.59 -19.59 -5.50
N ARG A 118 -8.87 -19.19 -5.50
CA ARG A 118 -9.99 -20.04 -5.09
C ARG A 118 -10.04 -21.39 -5.77
N ARG A 119 -9.88 -21.42 -7.09
CA ARG A 119 -9.93 -22.66 -7.88
C ARG A 119 -8.76 -23.60 -7.60
N ARG A 120 -7.63 -23.08 -7.12
CA ARG A 120 -6.39 -23.84 -6.89
C ARG A 120 -6.11 -24.12 -5.42
N SER A 121 -6.86 -23.50 -4.51
CA SER A 121 -6.70 -23.74 -3.08
C SER A 121 -7.16 -25.15 -2.72
N HIS A 122 -6.21 -25.96 -2.25
CA HIS A 122 -6.47 -27.21 -1.57
C HIS A 122 -6.26 -26.97 -0.08
N PHE A 123 -7.32 -27.17 0.70
CA PHE A 123 -7.25 -27.12 2.17
C PHE A 123 -6.85 -28.51 2.67
N SER A 124 -5.74 -28.58 3.39
CA SER A 124 -5.28 -29.81 4.04
C SER A 124 -5.48 -29.69 5.55
N SER A 125 -5.83 -30.80 6.20
CA SER A 125 -5.79 -30.90 7.66
C SER A 125 -4.37 -30.91 8.23
N GLN A 126 -3.36 -31.05 7.37
CA GLN A 126 -1.93 -31.03 7.70
C GLN A 126 -1.28 -29.67 7.48
N SER A 127 -2.03 -28.64 7.05
CA SER A 127 -1.45 -27.30 6.88
C SER A 127 -0.90 -26.78 8.20
N GLU A 128 0.35 -26.35 8.22
CA GLU A 128 0.97 -25.78 9.40
C GLU A 128 0.47 -24.35 9.65
N TYR A 129 0.29 -24.00 10.92
CA TYR A 129 0.08 -22.62 11.33
C TYR A 129 1.40 -21.89 11.24
N ARG A 130 1.40 -20.73 10.59
CA ARG A 130 2.59 -19.89 10.57
C ARG A 130 2.77 -19.25 11.94
N THR A 131 3.87 -19.59 12.62
CA THR A 131 4.35 -18.84 13.78
C THR A 131 4.98 -17.53 13.34
N GLU A 132 5.17 -16.59 14.27
CA GLU A 132 5.81 -15.29 14.01
C GLU A 132 7.16 -15.48 13.29
N THR A 133 7.25 -15.01 12.04
CA THR A 133 8.42 -15.25 11.19
C THR A 133 9.57 -14.36 11.61
N VAL A 134 10.71 -14.95 11.97
CA VAL A 134 11.97 -14.19 12.10
C VAL A 134 12.46 -13.87 10.70
N ILE A 135 12.35 -12.60 10.30
CA ILE A 135 12.86 -12.11 9.02
C ILE A 135 14.39 -12.15 9.10
N GLN A 136 15.00 -13.02 8.29
CA GLN A 136 16.44 -13.06 8.16
C GLN A 136 16.86 -11.92 7.22
N PRO A 137 17.66 -10.92 7.65
CA PRO A 137 17.98 -9.76 6.82
C PRO A 137 18.53 -10.13 5.43
N ALA A 138 19.34 -11.19 5.34
CA ALA A 138 19.88 -11.69 4.09
C ALA A 138 18.80 -12.06 3.04
N GLN A 139 17.62 -12.51 3.46
CA GLN A 139 16.52 -12.89 2.56
C GLN A 139 16.01 -11.71 1.73
N LEU A 140 16.09 -10.49 2.25
CA LEU A 140 15.69 -9.27 1.55
C LEU A 140 16.63 -8.92 0.39
N TRP A 141 17.88 -9.37 0.48
CA TRP A 141 18.93 -9.09 -0.50
C TRP A 141 19.25 -10.28 -1.41
N GLN A 142 18.57 -11.41 -1.23
CA GLN A 142 18.79 -12.62 -2.01
C GLN A 142 17.61 -12.93 -2.93
N SER A 143 17.93 -13.19 -4.21
CA SER A 143 16.94 -13.53 -5.22
C SER A 143 16.50 -14.98 -5.14
N ARG A 144 15.18 -15.15 -4.95
CA ARG A 144 14.51 -16.45 -4.95
C ARG A 144 13.27 -16.36 -5.83
N HIS A 145 13.06 -17.37 -6.67
CA HIS A 145 11.87 -17.42 -7.50
C HIS A 145 10.62 -17.63 -6.64
N LEU A 146 9.57 -16.85 -6.93
CA LEU A 146 8.28 -17.04 -6.30
C LEU A 146 7.72 -18.43 -6.66
N PRO A 147 7.41 -19.29 -5.67
CA PRO A 147 6.83 -20.61 -5.91
C PRO A 147 5.57 -20.52 -6.76
N ALA A 148 5.40 -21.47 -7.68
CA ALA A 148 4.32 -21.45 -8.67
C ALA A 148 2.92 -21.40 -8.02
N ARG A 149 2.77 -22.01 -6.85
CA ARG A 149 1.55 -22.00 -6.03
C ARG A 149 1.10 -20.57 -5.65
N TRP A 150 2.04 -19.64 -5.51
CA TRP A 150 1.82 -18.30 -4.95
C TRP A 150 1.69 -17.18 -5.99
N ARG A 151 1.99 -17.45 -7.27
CA ARG A 151 1.99 -16.44 -8.34
C ARG A 151 0.65 -15.74 -8.58
N ASN A 152 -0.45 -16.39 -8.22
CA ASN A 152 -1.81 -15.91 -8.46
C ASN A 152 -2.50 -15.42 -7.19
N MET A 153 -1.78 -15.26 -6.09
CA MET A 153 -2.37 -14.68 -4.88
C MET A 153 -2.54 -13.18 -5.08
N PRO A 154 -3.68 -12.58 -4.69
CA PRO A 154 -3.76 -11.13 -4.60
C PRO A 154 -2.76 -10.61 -3.57
N GLU A 155 -2.28 -9.39 -3.74
CA GLU A 155 -1.40 -8.74 -2.77
C GLU A 155 -2.15 -8.26 -1.51
N ASN A 156 -1.45 -8.14 -0.38
CA ASN A 156 -2.03 -7.52 0.80
C ASN A 156 -2.26 -6.03 0.54
N ILE A 157 -3.51 -5.60 0.50
CA ILE A 157 -3.86 -4.24 0.11
C ILE A 157 -3.47 -3.19 1.17
N PHE A 158 -3.24 -3.59 2.42
CA PHE A 158 -2.99 -2.66 3.52
C PHE A 158 -1.50 -2.34 3.73
N MET A 159 -0.60 -3.10 3.09
CA MET A 159 0.83 -3.04 3.40
C MET A 159 1.48 -1.68 3.10
N VAL A 160 1.12 -1.02 1.99
CA VAL A 160 1.69 0.30 1.63
C VAL A 160 1.32 1.33 2.69
N SER A 161 0.02 1.39 3.03
CA SER A 161 -0.51 2.27 4.07
C SER A 161 0.12 1.99 5.44
N ALA A 162 0.28 0.72 5.81
CA ALA A 162 0.82 0.33 7.10
C ALA A 162 2.30 0.70 7.23
N VAL A 163 3.10 0.49 6.17
CA VAL A 163 4.52 0.89 6.17
C VAL A 163 4.65 2.40 6.27
N PHE A 164 3.87 3.16 5.50
CA PHE A 164 3.87 4.61 5.58
C PHE A 164 3.58 5.10 7.00
N GLU A 165 2.49 4.60 7.60
CA GLU A 165 2.09 4.94 8.97
C GLU A 165 3.17 4.56 10.01
N ASP A 166 3.78 3.39 9.85
CA ASP A 166 4.80 2.88 10.76
C ASP A 166 6.11 3.69 10.69
N LEU A 167 6.52 4.15 9.51
CA LEU A 167 7.69 5.03 9.36
C LEU A 167 7.49 6.37 10.08
N GLN A 168 6.25 6.86 10.14
CA GLN A 168 5.90 8.11 10.80
C GLN A 168 5.78 7.96 12.33
N HIS A 169 5.22 6.85 12.83
CA HIS A 169 4.77 6.77 14.23
C HIS A 169 5.28 5.57 15.03
N ARG A 170 5.79 4.53 14.38
CA ARG A 170 6.15 3.27 15.05
C ARG A 170 7.64 3.14 15.28
N TRP A 171 8.44 3.44 14.25
CA TRP A 171 9.86 3.12 14.25
C TRP A 171 10.69 4.24 14.86
N ASN A 172 10.61 4.39 16.19
CA ASN A 172 11.51 5.24 16.95
C ASN A 172 12.82 4.50 17.33
N HIS A 173 13.82 5.25 17.80
CA HIS A 173 15.11 4.69 18.21
C HIS A 173 15.00 3.52 19.19
N GLU A 174 14.17 3.64 20.23
CA GLU A 174 13.99 2.59 21.26
C GLU A 174 13.49 1.28 20.62
N ARG A 175 12.44 1.37 19.81
CA ARG A 175 11.84 0.20 19.17
C ARG A 175 12.77 -0.42 18.14
N ILE A 176 13.50 0.38 17.37
CA ILE A 176 14.49 -0.12 16.41
C ILE A 176 15.61 -0.86 17.16
N LEU A 177 16.13 -0.30 18.26
CA LEU A 177 17.14 -0.95 19.10
C LEU A 177 16.64 -2.29 19.67
N ARG A 178 15.40 -2.32 20.16
CA ARG A 178 14.79 -3.53 20.72
C ARG A 178 14.61 -4.62 19.66
N ASP A 179 14.07 -4.27 18.50
CA ASP A 179 13.65 -5.23 17.48
C ASP A 179 14.80 -5.63 16.53
N PHE A 180 15.87 -4.83 16.41
CA PHE A 180 16.99 -5.06 15.46
C PHE A 180 18.41 -5.03 16.08
N GLN A 181 18.54 -4.84 17.41
CA GLN A 181 19.76 -4.94 18.22
C GLN A 181 21.04 -4.32 17.61
N GLN A 182 21.77 -5.07 16.78
CA GLN A 182 23.08 -4.71 16.21
C GLN A 182 22.99 -3.71 15.04
N ASN A 183 21.86 -3.65 14.35
CA ASN A 183 21.70 -2.83 13.14
C ASN A 183 21.42 -1.34 13.44
N ALA A 184 21.06 -1.00 14.67
CA ALA A 184 20.64 0.35 15.06
C ALA A 184 21.80 1.34 15.29
N ARG A 185 23.06 0.89 15.36
CA ARG A 185 24.24 1.76 15.54
C ARG A 185 24.47 2.74 14.38
N PHE A 186 23.79 2.51 13.26
CA PHE A 186 23.90 3.28 12.03
C PHE A 186 22.72 4.23 11.82
N LEU A 187 21.84 4.35 12.83
CA LEU A 187 20.84 5.40 12.86
C LEU A 187 21.56 6.74 13.02
N THR A 188 21.60 7.52 11.95
CA THR A 188 22.15 8.87 11.95
C THR A 188 21.03 9.87 12.28
N GLY A 189 21.34 10.87 13.10
CA GLY A 189 20.41 11.93 13.46
C GLY A 189 19.98 11.93 14.93
N THR A 190 19.35 13.04 15.34
CA THR A 190 18.88 13.28 16.72
C THR A 190 17.35 13.18 16.86
N SER A 191 16.63 12.93 15.76
CA SER A 191 15.17 12.79 15.75
C SER A 191 14.75 11.49 16.41
N GLU A 192 13.73 11.51 17.28
CA GLU A 192 13.18 10.30 17.90
C GLU A 192 12.74 9.26 16.84
N PHE A 193 12.16 9.74 15.74
CA PHE A 193 11.78 8.96 14.57
C PHE A 193 12.73 9.29 13.41
N PRO A 194 13.73 8.44 13.11
CA PRO A 194 14.81 8.76 12.17
C PRO A 194 14.32 8.94 10.72
N TRP A 195 13.22 8.30 10.33
CA TRP A 195 12.72 8.35 8.95
C TRP A 195 11.43 9.16 8.76
N ALA A 196 10.79 9.64 9.82
CA ALA A 196 9.52 10.37 9.72
C ALA A 196 9.65 11.64 8.87
N ALA A 197 10.68 12.46 9.14
CA ALA A 197 10.91 13.74 8.46
C ALA A 197 11.30 13.61 6.97
N MET A 198 11.79 12.45 6.55
CA MET A 198 12.16 12.16 5.15
C MET A 198 11.12 11.28 4.44
N THR A 199 10.05 10.88 5.12
CA THR A 199 8.97 10.10 4.51
C THR A 199 7.84 11.07 4.16
N THR A 200 7.51 11.17 2.87
CA THR A 200 6.58 12.19 2.36
C THR A 200 5.43 11.53 1.61
N MET A 201 4.20 11.89 1.98
CA MET A 201 3.03 11.70 1.13
C MET A 201 3.01 12.81 0.08
N THR A 202 3.13 12.44 -1.20
CA THR A 202 3.16 13.43 -2.28
C THR A 202 1.76 13.97 -2.57
N GLN A 203 1.63 14.99 -3.43
CA GLN A 203 0.30 15.46 -3.87
C GLN A 203 -0.31 14.58 -4.97
N GLY A 204 0.51 13.73 -5.59
CA GLY A 204 0.19 12.98 -6.80
C GLY A 204 0.91 11.64 -6.77
N GLU A 205 1.61 11.28 -7.84
CA GLU A 205 2.42 10.06 -7.90
C GLU A 205 3.78 10.26 -7.23
N ALA A 206 4.30 9.20 -6.59
CA ALA A 206 5.62 9.19 -5.96
C ALA A 206 6.74 9.42 -6.98
N ASP A 207 6.56 9.00 -8.24
CA ASP A 207 7.54 9.13 -9.32
C ASP A 207 7.97 10.59 -9.55
N LEU A 208 7.00 11.50 -9.57
CA LEU A 208 7.24 12.93 -9.76
C LEU A 208 8.11 13.49 -8.63
N GLU A 209 7.84 13.13 -7.38
CA GLU A 209 8.65 13.63 -6.27
C GLU A 209 10.03 12.97 -6.23
N CYS A 210 10.13 11.67 -6.54
CA CYS A 210 11.41 10.97 -6.66
C CYS A 210 12.31 11.65 -7.71
N ALA A 211 11.76 11.94 -8.90
CA ALA A 211 12.49 12.62 -9.95
C ALA A 211 12.91 14.04 -9.53
N ARG A 212 12.03 14.79 -8.85
CA ARG A 212 12.32 16.14 -8.35
C ARG A 212 13.49 16.14 -7.37
N VAL A 213 13.44 15.25 -6.37
CA VAL A 213 14.50 15.11 -5.36
C VAL A 213 15.80 14.64 -6.01
N SER A 214 15.75 13.68 -6.93
CA SER A 214 16.91 13.21 -7.69
C SER A 214 17.57 14.34 -8.48
N ARG A 215 16.78 15.15 -9.19
CA ARG A 215 17.26 16.31 -9.95
C ARG A 215 17.96 17.35 -9.08
N LEU A 216 17.42 17.64 -7.89
CA LEU A 216 17.95 18.66 -6.99
C LEU A 216 19.19 18.20 -6.23
N THR A 217 19.28 16.91 -5.90
CA THR A 217 20.33 16.39 -5.01
C THR A 217 21.39 15.56 -5.74
N GLY A 218 21.11 15.13 -6.97
CA GLY A 218 21.92 14.15 -7.70
C GLY A 218 21.79 12.73 -7.18
N SER A 219 20.86 12.46 -6.25
CA SER A 219 20.62 11.13 -5.69
C SER A 219 20.06 10.18 -6.74
N ALA A 220 20.37 8.89 -6.62
CA ALA A 220 19.75 7.87 -7.46
C ALA A 220 18.36 7.50 -6.95
N VAL A 221 17.40 7.29 -7.85
CA VAL A 221 16.06 6.81 -7.51
C VAL A 221 16.09 5.30 -7.39
N LEU A 222 15.64 4.77 -6.26
CA LEU A 222 15.50 3.34 -6.03
C LEU A 222 14.06 2.90 -6.31
N THR A 223 13.84 2.15 -7.39
CA THR A 223 12.51 1.67 -7.82
C THR A 223 12.64 0.47 -8.77
N ASP A 224 11.56 -0.28 -8.99
CA ASP A 224 11.39 -1.20 -10.12
C ASP A 224 10.56 -0.61 -11.28
N ASP A 225 10.08 0.64 -11.21
CA ASP A 225 9.42 1.31 -12.34
C ASP A 225 10.47 1.96 -13.27
N SER A 226 10.64 1.39 -14.46
CA SER A 226 11.62 1.89 -15.43
C SER A 226 11.22 3.22 -16.07
N ASP A 227 9.97 3.64 -15.96
CA ASP A 227 9.51 4.92 -16.53
C ASP A 227 10.15 6.12 -15.82
N LEU A 228 10.64 5.92 -14.58
CA LEU A 228 11.41 6.93 -13.86
C LEU A 228 12.66 7.40 -14.62
N VAL A 229 13.19 6.60 -15.56
CA VAL A 229 14.31 6.99 -16.44
C VAL A 229 13.91 8.06 -17.46
N VAL A 230 12.62 8.21 -17.75
CA VAL A 230 12.06 9.19 -18.70
C VAL A 230 11.90 10.58 -18.08
N HIS A 231 11.75 10.65 -16.76
CA HIS A 231 11.73 11.91 -16.03
C HIS A 231 13.08 12.63 -16.10
N ASP A 232 13.06 13.95 -15.91
CA ASP A 232 14.29 14.72 -15.75
C ASP A 232 14.88 14.50 -14.35
N LEU A 233 15.79 13.52 -14.24
CA LEU A 233 16.56 13.22 -13.03
C LEU A 233 17.78 14.14 -12.85
N GLY A 234 17.94 15.16 -13.71
CA GLY A 234 19.13 16.00 -13.74
C GLY A 234 20.38 15.29 -14.28
N PRO A 235 21.54 15.95 -14.24
CA PRO A 235 22.75 15.47 -14.90
C PRO A 235 23.40 14.25 -14.25
N HIS A 236 23.12 14.00 -12.95
CA HIS A 236 23.76 12.96 -12.13
C HIS A 236 22.76 11.93 -11.60
N GLY A 237 21.45 12.22 -11.67
CA GLY A 237 20.43 11.29 -11.25
C GLY A 237 20.38 10.06 -12.15
N ALA A 238 19.97 8.95 -11.55
CA ALA A 238 19.87 7.65 -12.20
C ALA A 238 18.82 6.81 -11.50
N VAL A 239 18.37 5.72 -12.13
CA VAL A 239 17.49 4.73 -11.51
C VAL A 239 18.28 3.49 -11.14
N ILE A 240 18.07 2.94 -9.95
CA ILE A 240 18.60 1.65 -9.50
C ILE A 240 17.44 0.67 -9.40
N MET A 241 17.53 -0.45 -10.11
CA MET A 241 16.48 -1.46 -10.15
C MET A 241 16.48 -2.29 -8.87
N LEU A 242 15.42 -2.20 -8.06
CA LEU A 242 15.28 -2.96 -6.79
C LEU A 242 15.45 -4.47 -7.00
N ASN A 243 14.82 -5.04 -8.03
CA ASN A 243 14.90 -6.46 -8.36
C ASN A 243 16.30 -6.97 -8.73
N SER A 244 17.19 -6.06 -9.10
CA SER A 244 18.57 -6.37 -9.45
C SER A 244 19.51 -6.34 -8.25
N MET A 245 19.03 -5.82 -7.11
CA MET A 245 19.87 -5.67 -5.93
C MET A 245 20.16 -7.00 -5.28
N GLN A 246 21.45 -7.21 -5.02
CA GLN A 246 21.97 -8.44 -4.45
C GLN A 246 23.07 -8.14 -3.43
N LEU A 247 23.07 -8.91 -2.35
CA LEU A 247 24.19 -8.98 -1.44
C LEU A 247 25.24 -9.95 -1.99
N LEU A 248 26.48 -9.50 -2.08
CA LEU A 248 27.65 -10.32 -2.38
C LEU A 248 28.49 -10.50 -1.10
N ASP A 249 29.20 -11.63 -1.03
CA ASP A 249 29.94 -12.13 0.13
C ASP A 249 29.06 -12.72 1.24
N ASP A 250 29.68 -13.21 2.33
CA ASP A 250 29.06 -14.02 3.38
C ASP A 250 27.77 -13.37 3.95
N PRO A 251 26.59 -14.00 3.79
CA PRO A 251 25.33 -13.50 4.33
C PRO A 251 25.34 -13.31 5.86
N GLU A 252 26.24 -13.98 6.56
CA GLU A 252 26.37 -13.90 8.02
C GLU A 252 27.21 -12.69 8.48
N ASN A 253 28.05 -12.12 7.60
CA ASN A 253 28.84 -10.91 7.90
C ASN A 253 28.38 -9.70 7.08
N LEU A 254 27.15 -9.24 7.36
CA LEU A 254 26.51 -8.09 6.71
C LEU A 254 27.30 -6.77 6.79
N ILE A 255 28.33 -6.65 7.62
CA ILE A 255 29.12 -5.42 7.77
C ILE A 255 30.11 -5.28 6.60
N ASP A 256 30.71 -6.39 6.17
CA ASP A 256 31.69 -6.42 5.08
C ASP A 256 31.06 -6.78 3.73
N SER A 257 29.83 -7.33 3.73
CA SER A 257 29.13 -7.71 2.51
C SER A 257 28.78 -6.51 1.62
N GLU A 258 28.97 -6.68 0.33
CA GLU A 258 28.77 -5.63 -0.66
C GLU A 258 27.35 -5.70 -1.26
N ILE A 259 26.66 -4.56 -1.41
CA ILE A 259 25.40 -4.51 -2.17
C ILE A 259 25.69 -4.02 -3.57
N ARG A 260 25.33 -4.83 -4.57
CA ARG A 260 25.35 -4.45 -5.98
C ARG A 260 23.95 -4.33 -6.54
N GLY A 261 23.79 -3.48 -7.56
CA GLY A 261 22.57 -3.36 -8.35
C GLY A 261 22.87 -2.86 -9.76
N LEU A 262 21.87 -2.93 -10.63
CA LEU A 262 21.90 -2.37 -11.97
C LEU A 262 21.38 -0.93 -11.96
N ARG A 263 22.16 -0.03 -12.55
CA ARG A 263 21.84 1.38 -12.69
C ARG A 263 21.49 1.73 -14.13
N LEU A 264 20.41 2.47 -14.31
CA LEU A 264 20.02 3.13 -15.56
C LEU A 264 20.29 4.63 -15.41
N HIS A 265 21.35 5.12 -16.04
CA HIS A 265 21.69 6.55 -16.03
C HIS A 265 21.25 7.20 -17.35
N PRO A 266 20.21 8.09 -17.35
CA PRO A 266 19.61 8.62 -18.58
C PRO A 266 20.64 9.21 -19.55
N LYS A 267 21.51 10.11 -19.07
CA LYS A 267 22.57 10.75 -19.89
C LYS A 267 23.57 9.75 -20.49
N GLN A 268 23.93 8.70 -19.74
CA GLN A 268 24.84 7.66 -20.24
C GLN A 268 24.17 6.81 -21.32
N ILE A 269 22.91 6.43 -21.10
CA ILE A 269 22.10 5.69 -22.06
C ILE A 269 21.95 6.50 -23.36
N CYS A 270 21.58 7.78 -23.27
CA CYS A 270 21.49 8.68 -24.44
C CYS A 270 22.79 8.72 -25.25
N ARG A 271 23.95 8.84 -24.57
CA ARG A 271 25.27 8.83 -25.22
C ARG A 271 25.55 7.49 -25.92
N GLN A 272 25.26 6.36 -25.27
CA GLN A 272 25.49 5.04 -25.85
C GLN A 272 24.55 4.74 -27.04
N LEU A 273 23.33 5.24 -26.99
CA LEU A 273 22.34 5.14 -28.07
C LEU A 273 22.56 6.16 -29.20
N GLY A 274 23.39 7.18 -28.97
CA GLY A 274 23.59 8.30 -29.89
C GLY A 274 22.33 9.13 -30.11
N ILE A 275 21.52 9.33 -29.07
CA ILE A 275 20.31 10.17 -29.09
C ILE A 275 20.46 11.32 -28.09
N GLU A 276 19.77 12.42 -28.33
CA GLU A 276 19.81 13.59 -27.44
C GLU A 276 18.85 13.46 -26.25
N ASN A 277 17.67 12.88 -26.49
CA ASN A 277 16.59 12.85 -25.52
C ASN A 277 15.95 11.45 -25.39
N ILE A 278 15.97 10.90 -24.17
CA ILE A 278 15.34 9.61 -23.84
C ILE A 278 13.81 9.66 -23.93
N GLN A 279 13.20 10.83 -23.76
CA GLN A 279 11.74 11.02 -23.79
C GLN A 279 11.17 10.78 -25.18
N LEU A 280 11.83 11.27 -26.23
CA LEU A 280 11.41 11.02 -27.61
C LEU A 280 11.55 9.53 -27.98
N PHE A 281 12.60 8.87 -27.48
CA PHE A 281 12.74 7.41 -27.63
C PHE A 281 11.59 6.68 -26.94
N ALA A 282 11.28 7.05 -25.71
CA ALA A 282 10.22 6.46 -24.90
C ALA A 282 8.83 6.68 -25.51
N TYR A 283 8.58 7.88 -26.05
CA TYR A 283 7.37 8.22 -26.81
C TYR A 283 7.19 7.32 -28.03
N ASN A 284 8.24 7.18 -28.86
CA ASN A 284 8.20 6.31 -30.04
C ASN A 284 7.90 4.86 -29.68
N LEU A 285 8.43 4.38 -28.55
CA LEU A 285 8.14 3.04 -28.02
C LEU A 285 6.70 2.93 -27.51
N LYS A 286 6.19 3.93 -26.78
CA LYS A 286 4.78 3.97 -26.31
C LYS A 286 3.82 3.90 -27.48
N GLN A 287 4.09 4.63 -28.57
CA GLN A 287 3.29 4.61 -29.79
C GLN A 287 3.35 3.27 -30.52
N ASN A 288 4.51 2.60 -30.51
CA ASN A 288 4.69 1.32 -31.21
C ASN A 288 5.53 0.32 -30.38
N PRO A 289 4.92 -0.40 -29.41
CA PRO A 289 5.65 -1.25 -28.47
C PRO A 289 6.41 -2.43 -29.10
N ARG A 290 6.12 -2.77 -30.36
CA ARG A 290 6.74 -3.91 -31.06
C ARG A 290 8.00 -3.55 -31.84
N LEU A 291 8.37 -2.27 -31.92
CA LEU A 291 9.53 -1.84 -32.69
C LEU A 291 10.83 -2.30 -32.04
N GLY A 292 11.78 -2.71 -32.88
CA GLY A 292 13.15 -2.98 -32.45
C GLY A 292 13.94 -1.70 -32.20
N VAL A 293 15.01 -1.80 -31.43
CA VAL A 293 15.90 -0.67 -31.10
C VAL A 293 16.39 0.10 -32.34
N PRO A 294 16.83 -0.53 -33.45
CA PRO A 294 17.32 0.21 -34.62
C PRO A 294 16.28 1.17 -35.22
N GLU A 295 15.02 0.72 -35.31
CA GLU A 295 13.93 1.52 -35.86
C GLU A 295 13.50 2.64 -34.90
N LEU A 296 13.48 2.37 -33.59
CA LEU A 296 13.25 3.40 -32.58
C LEU A 296 14.32 4.50 -32.63
N LEU A 297 15.59 4.12 -32.80
CA LEU A 297 16.69 5.07 -32.93
C LEU A 297 16.60 5.89 -34.21
N ARG A 298 16.25 5.26 -35.34
CA ARG A 298 16.01 5.96 -36.61
C ARG A 298 14.97 7.06 -36.43
N ARG A 299 13.79 6.73 -35.88
CA ARG A 299 12.71 7.69 -35.63
C ARG A 299 13.08 8.78 -34.63
N THR A 300 13.83 8.43 -33.58
CA THR A 300 14.26 9.40 -32.56
C THR A 300 15.24 10.43 -33.16
N LYS A 301 16.13 10.00 -34.07
CA LYS A 301 17.12 10.86 -34.73
C LYS A 301 16.53 11.72 -35.85
N GLU A 302 15.52 11.22 -36.55
CA GLU A 302 14.77 11.98 -37.55
C GLU A 302 13.95 13.11 -36.94
N GLY A 303 13.70 13.06 -35.62
CA GLY A 303 12.97 14.09 -34.88
C GLY A 303 11.45 13.99 -35.06
N LEU A 304 10.74 15.00 -34.54
CA LEU A 304 9.29 15.10 -34.69
C LEU A 304 8.98 15.72 -36.07
N GLY A 305 8.20 15.03 -36.89
CA GLY A 305 7.65 15.60 -38.13
C GLY A 305 6.66 16.75 -37.84
N ALA A 306 6.49 17.69 -38.76
CA ALA A 306 5.61 18.85 -38.57
C ALA A 306 4.13 18.44 -38.48
N GLY A 307 3.43 18.83 -37.40
CA GLY A 307 1.98 18.64 -37.22
C GLY A 307 1.57 17.93 -35.90
N GLU A 308 0.54 17.07 -35.99
CA GLU A 308 -0.15 16.34 -34.92
C GLU A 308 0.76 15.47 -34.02
N ILE A 309 1.91 15.04 -34.56
CA ILE A 309 2.95 14.29 -33.82
C ILE A 309 3.59 15.16 -32.73
N SER A 310 3.69 16.48 -32.93
CA SER A 310 4.22 17.40 -31.91
C SER A 310 3.26 17.51 -30.73
N ILE A 311 1.96 17.67 -30.98
CA ILE A 311 0.93 17.82 -29.93
C ILE A 311 0.85 16.55 -29.08
N SER A 312 0.81 15.38 -29.72
CA SER A 312 0.77 14.09 -29.02
C SER A 312 2.04 13.79 -28.22
N TYR A 313 3.19 14.30 -28.66
CA TYR A 313 4.43 14.25 -27.88
C TYR A 313 4.41 15.21 -26.69
N ASP A 314 3.90 16.43 -26.86
CA ASP A 314 3.78 17.40 -25.77
C ASP A 314 2.84 16.87 -24.67
N THR A 315 1.68 16.32 -25.03
CA THR A 315 0.78 15.64 -24.08
C THR A 315 1.44 14.44 -23.41
N PHE A 316 2.32 13.71 -24.11
CA PHE A 316 3.10 12.64 -23.49
C PHE A 316 4.09 13.20 -22.45
N LEU A 317 4.75 14.33 -22.74
CA LEU A 317 5.72 14.94 -21.83
C LEU A 317 5.09 15.51 -20.57
N GLU A 318 3.84 15.98 -20.63
CA GLU A 318 3.10 16.47 -19.45
C GLU A 318 3.07 15.45 -18.31
N GLU A 319 3.03 14.14 -18.61
CA GLU A 319 3.08 13.05 -17.62
C GLU A 319 4.40 13.00 -16.82
N TYR A 320 5.49 13.52 -17.40
CA TYR A 320 6.85 13.46 -16.84
C TYR A 320 7.36 14.80 -16.32
N GLN A 321 6.57 15.87 -16.49
CA GLN A 321 6.90 17.21 -16.05
C GLN A 321 6.39 17.44 -14.62
N HIS A 322 7.17 18.17 -13.82
CA HIS A 322 6.73 18.58 -12.49
C HIS A 322 5.73 19.73 -12.61
N PRO A 323 4.53 19.63 -12.01
CA PRO A 323 3.72 20.81 -11.78
C PRO A 323 4.50 21.81 -10.93
N THR A 324 4.33 23.10 -11.19
CA THR A 324 4.84 24.16 -10.31
C THR A 324 4.29 23.91 -8.89
N PRO A 325 5.13 23.88 -7.83
CA PRO A 325 4.64 23.66 -6.48
C PRO A 325 3.81 24.86 -6.05
N GLU A 326 2.49 24.75 -6.17
CA GLU A 326 1.55 25.74 -5.66
C GLU A 326 0.79 25.13 -4.47
N LEU A 327 0.93 25.81 -3.33
CA LEU A 327 0.41 25.54 -1.99
C LEU A 327 1.16 24.46 -1.18
N GLY A 328 1.59 24.87 0.02
CA GLY A 328 2.16 23.97 1.02
C GLY A 328 1.15 22.92 1.46
N ILE A 329 1.58 21.65 1.47
CA ILE A 329 0.79 20.55 2.00
C ILE A 329 0.63 20.77 3.51
N SER A 330 -0.61 20.88 4.00
CA SER A 330 -0.86 20.95 5.45
C SER A 330 -0.35 19.67 6.11
N ALA A 331 0.29 19.79 7.28
CA ALA A 331 0.85 18.67 8.04
C ALA A 331 -0.15 17.52 8.26
N ASN A 332 -1.45 17.83 8.36
CA ASN A 332 -2.51 16.83 8.54
C ASN A 332 -2.68 15.88 7.33
N HIS A 333 -2.20 16.25 6.15
CA HIS A 333 -2.26 15.39 4.95
C HIS A 333 -1.08 14.41 4.90
N GLN A 334 0.01 14.69 5.62
CA GLN A 334 1.20 13.84 5.68
C GLN A 334 1.00 12.59 6.55
N SER A 335 -0.15 12.39 7.18
CA SER A 335 -0.46 11.22 7.99
C SER A 335 -1.64 10.39 7.48
N LEU A 336 -2.16 10.71 6.28
CA LEU A 336 -3.31 10.02 5.70
C LEU A 336 -2.92 8.67 5.09
N ASP A 337 -3.87 7.72 5.07
CA ASP A 337 -3.76 6.54 4.22
C ASP A 337 -3.74 6.97 2.73
N PRO A 338 -2.94 6.35 1.85
CA PRO A 338 -2.90 6.70 0.43
C PRO A 338 -4.26 6.80 -0.27
N ARG A 339 -5.23 5.94 0.05
CA ARG A 339 -6.59 6.00 -0.55
C ARG A 339 -7.38 7.17 -0.02
N VAL A 340 -7.22 7.48 1.27
CA VAL A 340 -7.88 8.63 1.90
C VAL A 340 -7.26 9.93 1.37
N SER A 341 -5.94 9.98 1.24
CA SER A 341 -5.22 11.07 0.57
C SER A 341 -5.74 11.29 -0.84
N GLU A 342 -5.87 10.23 -1.65
CA GLU A 342 -6.35 10.33 -3.03
C GLU A 342 -7.78 10.88 -3.10
N LEU A 343 -8.66 10.45 -2.19
CA LEU A 343 -10.01 11.01 -2.10
C LEU A 343 -9.99 12.49 -1.71
N VAL A 344 -9.15 12.90 -0.75
CA VAL A 344 -9.03 14.30 -0.33
C VAL A 344 -8.51 15.18 -1.46
N TRP A 345 -7.50 14.73 -2.21
CA TRP A 345 -6.97 15.45 -3.36
C TRP A 345 -7.98 15.65 -4.49
N GLN A 346 -8.92 14.72 -4.68
CA GLN A 346 -10.02 14.90 -5.62
C GLN A 346 -10.95 16.07 -5.25
N TYR A 347 -11.11 16.38 -3.97
CA TYR A 347 -11.84 17.57 -3.52
C TYR A 347 -11.00 18.85 -3.56
N GLN A 348 -9.71 18.75 -3.25
CA GLN A 348 -8.82 19.91 -3.18
C GLN A 348 -8.39 20.42 -4.55
N ARG A 349 -8.12 19.50 -5.48
CA ARG A 349 -7.66 19.74 -6.84
C ARG A 349 -8.50 18.95 -7.85
N PRO A 350 -9.81 19.27 -7.94
CA PRO A 350 -10.69 18.59 -8.89
C PRO A 350 -10.19 18.77 -10.32
N ASP A 351 -9.55 19.89 -10.65
CA ASP A 351 -8.92 20.16 -11.95
C ASP A 351 -7.92 19.08 -12.39
N LEU A 352 -7.22 18.44 -11.45
CA LEU A 352 -6.21 17.41 -11.74
C LEU A 352 -6.69 15.98 -11.49
N TYR A 353 -7.58 15.79 -10.51
CA TYR A 353 -7.87 14.47 -9.97
C TYR A 353 -9.35 14.05 -10.05
N CYS A 354 -10.29 14.99 -10.29
CA CYS A 354 -11.72 14.70 -10.33
C CYS A 354 -12.34 15.13 -11.67
N ASP A 355 -12.85 14.17 -12.44
CA ASP A 355 -13.76 14.54 -13.53
C ASP A 355 -15.05 15.09 -12.91
N ALA A 356 -15.77 15.95 -13.64
CA ALA A 356 -16.89 16.73 -13.11
C ALA A 356 -18.09 15.90 -12.58
N GLU A 357 -18.02 14.56 -12.61
CA GLU A 357 -19.10 13.66 -12.23
C GLU A 357 -19.12 13.32 -10.72
N ALA A 358 -18.05 12.72 -10.18
CA ALA A 358 -17.94 12.39 -8.77
C ALA A 358 -16.50 11.95 -8.39
N PRO A 359 -16.08 12.10 -7.12
CA PRO A 359 -14.83 11.54 -6.64
C PRO A 359 -14.91 10.02 -6.60
N HIS A 360 -13.77 9.38 -6.85
CA HIS A 360 -13.62 7.93 -6.91
C HIS A 360 -12.86 7.41 -5.69
N MET A 361 -13.41 6.39 -5.05
CA MET A 361 -12.72 5.60 -4.02
C MET A 361 -12.50 4.18 -4.54
N TYR A 362 -11.23 3.78 -4.68
CA TYR A 362 -10.88 2.45 -5.16
C TYR A 362 -10.63 1.51 -3.99
N LEU A 363 -11.57 0.61 -3.72
CA LEU A 363 -11.36 -0.41 -2.71
C LEU A 363 -10.57 -1.59 -3.30
N GLY A 364 -9.50 -1.98 -2.62
CA GLY A 364 -8.65 -3.09 -3.04
C GLY A 364 -9.37 -4.44 -2.94
N ILE A 365 -8.83 -5.48 -3.58
CA ILE A 365 -9.38 -6.83 -3.48
C ILE A 365 -8.91 -7.49 -2.18
N LEU A 366 -9.83 -7.65 -1.23
CA LEU A 366 -9.58 -8.42 0.00
C LEU A 366 -9.38 -9.89 -0.33
N HIS A 367 -8.61 -10.60 0.51
CA HIS A 367 -8.53 -12.05 0.42
C HIS A 367 -9.82 -12.66 0.99
N GLU A 368 -10.84 -12.74 0.14
CA GLU A 368 -12.22 -13.14 0.49
C GLU A 368 -12.73 -14.30 -0.36
N ASP A 369 -13.88 -14.88 -0.03
CA ASP A 369 -14.59 -15.81 -0.92
C ASP A 369 -15.23 -15.06 -2.12
N PRO A 370 -14.71 -15.19 -3.37
CA PRO A 370 -15.28 -14.47 -4.52
C PRO A 370 -16.66 -14.99 -4.97
N SER A 371 -17.13 -16.14 -4.46
CA SER A 371 -18.50 -16.64 -4.71
C SER A 371 -19.54 -16.01 -3.79
N ARG A 372 -19.11 -15.34 -2.72
CA ARG A 372 -19.99 -14.60 -1.80
C ARG A 372 -20.08 -13.11 -2.18
N ARG A 373 -21.02 -12.40 -1.56
CA ARG A 373 -21.10 -10.93 -1.62
C ARG A 373 -19.77 -10.33 -1.18
N CYS A 374 -19.38 -9.19 -1.75
CA CYS A 374 -18.11 -8.55 -1.39
C CYS A 374 -18.08 -8.16 0.09
N ALA A 375 -16.97 -8.49 0.76
CA ALA A 375 -16.73 -8.20 2.17
C ALA A 375 -16.76 -6.69 2.45
N TRP A 376 -16.42 -5.84 1.47
CA TRP A 376 -16.54 -4.38 1.58
C TRP A 376 -17.96 -3.87 1.81
N GLU A 377 -18.98 -4.68 1.56
CA GLU A 377 -20.33 -4.35 2.01
C GLU A 377 -20.34 -4.10 3.51
N GLN A 378 -19.60 -4.92 4.25
CA GLN A 378 -19.38 -4.71 5.67
C GLN A 378 -18.56 -3.43 5.85
N GLY A 379 -19.11 -2.48 6.60
CA GLY A 379 -18.55 -1.14 6.76
C GLY A 379 -18.96 -0.11 5.70
N ARG A 380 -19.80 -0.44 4.73
CA ARG A 380 -20.30 0.53 3.72
C ARG A 380 -20.94 1.77 4.36
N ALA A 381 -21.75 1.58 5.40
CA ALA A 381 -22.36 2.69 6.14
C ALA A 381 -21.33 3.59 6.84
N LEU A 382 -20.25 3.02 7.38
CA LEU A 382 -19.16 3.78 8.01
C LEU A 382 -18.42 4.64 6.98
N ARG A 383 -18.16 4.09 5.79
CA ARG A 383 -17.53 4.84 4.69
C ARG A 383 -18.45 5.92 4.12
N ALA A 384 -19.75 5.62 3.98
CA ALA A 384 -20.75 6.62 3.58
C ALA A 384 -20.78 7.81 4.56
N LEU A 385 -20.77 7.54 5.87
CA LEU A 385 -20.65 8.58 6.90
C LEU A 385 -19.35 9.39 6.75
N ALA A 386 -18.23 8.69 6.53
CA ALA A 386 -16.91 9.30 6.34
C ALA A 386 -16.87 10.25 5.13
N TYR A 387 -17.36 9.81 3.97
CA TYR A 387 -17.41 10.63 2.77
C TYR A 387 -18.36 11.80 2.91
N SER A 388 -19.48 11.61 3.61
CA SER A 388 -20.46 12.67 3.85
C SER A 388 -19.88 13.77 4.74
N LEU A 389 -19.05 13.41 5.74
CA LEU A 389 -18.29 14.37 6.54
C LEU A 389 -17.30 15.17 5.69
N LEU A 390 -16.51 14.49 4.85
CA LEU A 390 -15.57 15.16 3.93
C LEU A 390 -16.29 16.07 2.94
N GLY A 391 -17.43 15.63 2.39
CA GLY A 391 -18.26 16.43 1.50
C GLY A 391 -18.81 17.68 2.18
N LEU A 392 -19.27 17.56 3.44
CA LEU A 392 -19.76 18.72 4.20
C LEU A 392 -18.68 19.74 4.54
N SER A 393 -17.43 19.30 4.73
CA SER A 393 -16.32 20.21 5.04
C SER A 393 -15.94 21.08 3.85
N GLN A 394 -16.46 20.79 2.64
CA GLN A 394 -16.25 21.62 1.47
C GLN A 394 -17.21 22.81 1.43
N LEU A 395 -16.75 23.88 0.75
CA LEU A 395 -17.58 25.02 0.38
C LEU A 395 -18.83 24.56 -0.37
N ALA A 396 -19.98 25.20 -0.13
CA ALA A 396 -21.27 24.78 -0.71
C ALA A 396 -21.23 24.59 -2.25
N ALA A 397 -20.49 25.44 -2.97
CA ALA A 397 -20.32 25.37 -4.42
C ALA A 397 -19.48 24.18 -4.92
N ARG A 398 -18.72 23.51 -4.03
CA ARG A 398 -17.85 22.36 -4.32
C ARG A 398 -18.39 21.04 -3.73
N ARG A 399 -19.58 21.06 -3.14
CA ARG A 399 -20.19 19.86 -2.57
C ARG A 399 -20.68 18.96 -3.69
N LEU A 400 -20.18 17.74 -3.70
CA LEU A 400 -20.60 16.70 -4.64
C LEU A 400 -21.63 15.80 -3.95
N PRO A 401 -22.69 15.36 -4.66
CA PRO A 401 -23.78 14.59 -4.05
C PRO A 401 -23.44 13.12 -3.81
N VAL A 402 -22.37 12.63 -4.45
CA VAL A 402 -22.02 11.20 -4.52
C VAL A 402 -20.51 11.02 -4.50
N VAL A 403 -20.06 9.90 -3.94
CA VAL A 403 -18.73 9.30 -4.18
C VAL A 403 -18.92 7.94 -4.86
N ASN A 404 -18.12 7.64 -5.88
CA ASN A 404 -18.13 6.35 -6.58
C ASN A 404 -17.15 5.38 -5.91
N GLU A 405 -17.66 4.34 -5.25
CA GLU A 405 -16.84 3.25 -4.73
C GLU A 405 -16.64 2.16 -5.78
N PHE A 406 -15.39 1.89 -6.16
CA PHE A 406 -15.06 0.78 -7.04
C PHE A 406 -14.85 -0.49 -6.23
N VAL A 407 -15.76 -1.44 -6.39
CA VAL A 407 -15.82 -2.69 -5.61
C VAL A 407 -16.14 -3.89 -6.49
N ARG A 408 -15.89 -5.09 -5.96
CA ARG A 408 -16.29 -6.33 -6.62
C ARG A 408 -17.80 -6.54 -6.54
N ARG A 409 -18.45 -6.81 -7.68
CA ARG A 409 -19.82 -7.30 -7.75
C ARG A 409 -19.89 -8.53 -8.64
N GLY A 410 -19.97 -9.71 -8.01
CA GLY A 410 -19.80 -10.99 -8.70
C GLY A 410 -18.41 -11.08 -9.33
N GLY A 411 -18.36 -11.41 -10.62
CA GLY A 411 -17.12 -11.54 -11.40
C GLY A 411 -16.62 -10.25 -12.07
N ARG A 412 -17.02 -9.07 -11.60
CA ARG A 412 -16.67 -7.77 -12.19
C ARG A 412 -16.31 -6.74 -11.12
N ILE A 413 -15.56 -5.71 -11.49
CA ILE A 413 -15.43 -4.46 -10.73
C ILE A 413 -16.45 -3.46 -11.25
N VAL A 414 -17.18 -2.82 -10.34
CA VAL A 414 -18.21 -1.84 -10.67
C VAL A 414 -18.05 -0.60 -9.80
N ALA A 415 -18.49 0.55 -10.32
CA ALA A 415 -18.70 1.75 -9.51
C ALA A 415 -20.06 1.65 -8.81
N GLU A 416 -20.06 1.74 -7.48
CA GLU A 416 -21.25 1.89 -6.67
C GLU A 416 -21.37 3.34 -6.19
N HIS A 417 -22.51 3.96 -6.46
CA HIS A 417 -22.79 5.32 -6.01
C HIS A 417 -23.11 5.33 -4.51
N ILE A 418 -22.30 6.04 -3.73
CA ILE A 418 -22.54 6.34 -2.33
C ILE A 418 -23.09 7.75 -2.23
N THR A 419 -24.40 7.88 -1.95
CA THR A 419 -25.04 9.17 -1.76
C THR A 419 -24.57 9.82 -0.46
N LEU A 420 -24.15 11.08 -0.55
CA LEU A 420 -23.66 11.82 0.60
C LEU A 420 -24.81 12.44 1.38
N ALA A 421 -24.79 12.22 2.68
CA ALA A 421 -25.82 12.66 3.61
C ALA A 421 -25.68 14.15 3.96
N GLY A 422 -26.80 14.77 4.34
CA GLY A 422 -26.81 16.13 4.89
C GLY A 422 -26.40 16.18 6.37
N ALA A 423 -26.20 17.39 6.90
CA ALA A 423 -25.71 17.61 8.27
C ALA A 423 -26.57 16.98 9.37
N THR A 424 -27.89 16.95 9.21
CA THR A 424 -28.82 16.35 10.17
C THR A 424 -28.65 14.83 10.24
N THR A 425 -28.63 14.16 9.09
CA THR A 425 -28.39 12.73 8.97
C THR A 425 -27.01 12.35 9.48
N ILE A 426 -25.96 13.09 9.11
CA ILE A 426 -24.60 12.86 9.62
C ILE A 426 -24.55 12.93 11.15
N SER A 427 -25.20 13.93 11.76
CA SER A 427 -25.23 14.07 13.22
C SER A 427 -25.94 12.89 13.89
N SER A 428 -27.05 12.43 13.29
CA SER A 428 -27.78 11.24 13.72
C SER A 428 -26.95 9.96 13.59
N ASP A 429 -26.25 9.79 12.47
CA ASP A 429 -25.44 8.61 12.17
C ASP A 429 -24.19 8.55 13.08
N MET A 430 -23.55 9.69 13.34
CA MET A 430 -22.45 9.80 14.31
C MET A 430 -22.92 9.47 15.74
N THR A 431 -24.09 9.98 16.14
CA THR A 431 -24.69 9.65 17.46
C THR A 431 -25.00 8.16 17.54
N THR A 432 -25.55 7.59 16.46
CA THR A 432 -25.82 6.16 16.35
C THR A 432 -24.53 5.35 16.47
N LEU A 433 -23.46 5.74 15.79
CA LEU A 433 -22.15 5.08 15.90
C LEU A 433 -21.57 5.19 17.32
N ARG A 434 -21.67 6.35 17.97
CA ARG A 434 -21.26 6.53 19.37
C ARG A 434 -21.98 5.54 20.28
N ASN A 435 -23.31 5.50 20.20
CA ASN A 435 -24.12 4.59 21.02
C ASN A 435 -23.75 3.11 20.78
N ARG A 436 -23.37 2.75 19.55
CA ARG A 436 -22.92 1.38 19.21
C ARG A 436 -21.57 1.05 19.84
N LEU A 437 -20.63 1.99 19.80
CA LEU A 437 -19.32 1.83 20.44
C LEU A 437 -19.48 1.71 21.96
N ASP A 438 -20.28 2.59 22.57
CA ASP A 438 -20.56 2.58 24.01
C ASP A 438 -21.26 1.26 24.42
N GLN A 439 -22.22 0.79 23.62
CA GLN A 439 -22.88 -0.50 23.85
C GLN A 439 -21.88 -1.66 23.75
N ALA A 440 -21.00 -1.67 22.74
CA ALA A 440 -20.01 -2.72 22.58
C ALA A 440 -19.02 -2.75 23.76
N GLN A 441 -18.58 -1.58 24.24
CA GLN A 441 -17.72 -1.49 25.43
C GLN A 441 -18.41 -2.08 26.67
N LEU A 442 -19.70 -1.74 26.87
CA LEU A 442 -20.48 -2.30 27.96
C LEU A 442 -20.68 -3.82 27.83
N VAL A 443 -20.97 -4.32 26.63
CA VAL A 443 -21.24 -5.74 26.39
C VAL A 443 -19.98 -6.58 26.59
N PHE A 444 -18.84 -6.15 26.03
CA PHE A 444 -17.63 -6.96 26.04
C PHE A 444 -16.80 -6.80 27.30
N GLU A 445 -17.01 -5.74 28.10
CA GLU A 445 -16.28 -5.49 29.36
C GLU A 445 -14.76 -5.64 29.19
N THR A 446 -14.26 -5.31 28.00
CA THR A 446 -12.85 -5.46 27.63
C THR A 446 -12.29 -4.06 27.47
N ASP A 447 -11.08 -3.83 27.99
CA ASP A 447 -10.31 -2.64 27.65
C ASP A 447 -10.20 -2.51 26.13
N VAL A 448 -10.01 -1.29 25.62
CA VAL A 448 -9.90 -1.07 24.17
C VAL A 448 -8.55 -1.57 23.66
N GLN A 449 -8.52 -2.89 23.46
CA GLN A 449 -7.42 -3.69 22.96
C GLN A 449 -7.78 -4.21 21.56
N PRO A 450 -6.83 -4.80 20.82
CA PRO A 450 -7.13 -5.33 19.48
C PRO A 450 -8.30 -6.33 19.44
N SER A 451 -8.50 -7.12 20.51
CA SER A 451 -9.64 -8.03 20.66
C SER A 451 -10.99 -7.31 20.72
N PHE A 452 -11.08 -6.16 21.40
CA PHE A 452 -12.29 -5.34 21.45
C PHE A 452 -12.73 -4.94 20.04
N TRP A 453 -11.80 -4.48 19.21
CA TRP A 453 -12.12 -4.06 17.84
C TRP A 453 -12.59 -5.22 16.97
N ILE A 454 -12.00 -6.41 17.13
CA ILE A 454 -12.48 -7.63 16.46
C ILE A 454 -13.93 -7.95 16.88
N LEU A 455 -14.24 -7.85 18.18
CA LEU A 455 -15.59 -8.08 18.71
C LEU A 455 -16.58 -7.01 18.25
N PHE A 456 -16.17 -5.74 18.17
CA PHE A 456 -16.97 -4.65 17.60
C PHE A 456 -17.29 -4.93 16.12
N ALA A 457 -16.29 -5.30 15.32
CA ALA A 457 -16.49 -5.63 13.91
C ALA A 457 -17.47 -6.80 13.74
N LEU A 458 -17.34 -7.85 14.56
CA LEU A 458 -18.29 -8.95 14.60
C LEU A 458 -19.70 -8.49 15.00
N SER A 459 -19.84 -7.57 15.96
CA SER A 459 -21.15 -7.03 16.34
C SER A 459 -21.82 -6.31 15.16
N GLU A 460 -21.07 -5.56 14.35
CA GLU A 460 -21.62 -4.89 13.17
C GLU A 460 -22.01 -5.91 12.08
N ILE A 461 -21.22 -6.97 11.88
CA ILE A 461 -21.55 -8.06 10.93
C ILE A 461 -22.84 -8.78 11.33
N TYR A 462 -23.02 -9.08 12.63
CA TYR A 462 -24.21 -9.81 13.10
C TYR A 462 -25.47 -8.96 13.15
N ARG A 463 -25.34 -7.63 13.26
CA ARG A 463 -26.48 -6.70 13.22
C ARG A 463 -27.06 -6.52 11.82
N ASP A 464 -26.28 -6.81 10.77
CA ASP A 464 -26.76 -6.76 9.39
C ASP A 464 -27.60 -8.00 9.03
N ASN A 465 -28.85 -8.00 9.51
CA ASN A 465 -29.87 -9.01 9.20
C ASN A 465 -30.33 -8.97 7.72
N SER A 466 -29.87 -8.00 6.92
CA SER A 466 -30.28 -7.85 5.51
C SER A 466 -29.49 -8.77 4.57
N SER A 467 -28.43 -9.39 5.07
CA SER A 467 -27.58 -10.28 4.28
C SER A 467 -28.16 -11.70 4.27
N ASN A 468 -28.50 -12.23 3.09
CA ASN A 468 -28.88 -13.65 2.88
C ASN A 468 -27.71 -14.63 3.17
N THR A 469 -26.67 -14.19 3.87
CA THR A 469 -25.51 -14.99 4.27
C THR A 469 -25.79 -15.65 5.60
N THR A 470 -25.63 -16.97 5.65
CA THR A 470 -25.63 -17.73 6.90
C THR A 470 -24.43 -17.32 7.75
N ASN A 471 -24.69 -16.50 8.77
CA ASN A 471 -23.71 -16.16 9.78
C ASN A 471 -23.27 -17.42 10.55
N PRO A 472 -22.01 -17.49 11.01
CA PRO A 472 -21.55 -18.62 11.81
C PRO A 472 -22.40 -18.83 13.07
N SER A 473 -22.54 -20.07 13.53
CA SER A 473 -23.12 -20.36 14.84
C SER A 473 -22.18 -19.92 15.98
N ALA A 474 -22.71 -19.78 17.20
CA ALA A 474 -21.90 -19.43 18.37
C ALA A 474 -20.71 -20.39 18.56
N VAL A 475 -20.91 -21.70 18.34
CA VAL A 475 -19.84 -22.71 18.44
C VAL A 475 -18.76 -22.49 17.38
N GLN A 476 -19.18 -22.20 16.14
CA GLN A 476 -18.24 -21.92 15.04
C GLN A 476 -17.45 -20.64 15.29
N LEU A 477 -18.10 -19.58 15.78
CA LEU A 477 -17.43 -18.31 16.06
C LEU A 477 -16.45 -18.42 17.23
N GLN A 478 -16.81 -19.16 18.28
CA GLN A 478 -15.89 -19.44 19.39
C GLN A 478 -14.63 -20.15 18.89
N ARG A 479 -14.80 -21.19 18.06
CA ARG A 479 -13.67 -21.91 17.44
C ARG A 479 -12.86 -21.00 16.53
N PHE A 480 -13.50 -20.15 15.75
CA PHE A 480 -12.80 -19.22 14.87
C PHE A 480 -11.89 -18.26 15.65
N LEU A 481 -12.38 -17.66 16.75
CA LEU A 481 -11.60 -16.71 17.54
C LEU A 481 -10.39 -17.36 18.24
N TRP A 482 -10.55 -18.57 18.79
CA TRP A 482 -9.50 -19.27 19.53
C TRP A 482 -8.57 -20.12 18.65
N CYS A 483 -9.14 -20.84 17.68
CA CYS A 483 -8.39 -21.76 16.81
C CYS A 483 -8.02 -21.15 15.44
N GLY A 484 -8.69 -20.07 15.02
CA GLY A 484 -8.46 -19.43 13.72
C GLY A 484 -9.28 -20.00 12.57
N PHE A 485 -10.17 -20.97 12.84
CA PHE A 485 -11.08 -21.58 11.86
C PHE A 485 -12.30 -22.18 12.58
N MET A 486 -13.44 -22.21 11.89
CA MET A 486 -14.73 -22.65 12.42
C MET A 486 -14.83 -24.19 12.50
N GLY A 487 -14.27 -24.87 11.49
CA GLY A 487 -14.41 -26.31 11.27
C GLY A 487 -13.29 -27.14 11.88
N LYS A 488 -12.90 -28.21 11.17
CA LYS A 488 -11.70 -29.02 11.47
C LYS A 488 -10.46 -28.52 10.74
N THR A 489 -10.66 -27.82 9.63
CA THR A 489 -9.63 -27.26 8.76
C THR A 489 -10.08 -25.87 8.33
N THR A 490 -9.14 -25.05 7.86
CA THR A 490 -9.46 -23.78 7.21
C THR A 490 -10.35 -24.00 5.99
N GLU A 491 -11.40 -23.20 5.84
CA GLU A 491 -12.27 -23.16 4.68
C GLU A 491 -12.47 -21.72 4.19
N TRP A 492 -13.07 -21.56 3.00
CA TRP A 492 -13.39 -20.24 2.44
C TRP A 492 -14.34 -19.41 3.30
N ALA A 493 -15.15 -20.05 4.16
CA ALA A 493 -15.98 -19.35 5.13
C ALA A 493 -15.15 -18.60 6.18
N ASP A 494 -14.03 -19.18 6.62
CA ASP A 494 -13.10 -18.55 7.56
C ASP A 494 -12.39 -17.36 6.90
N ILE A 495 -11.92 -17.56 5.66
CA ILE A 495 -11.29 -16.52 4.84
C ILE A 495 -12.23 -15.33 4.66
N HIS A 496 -13.49 -15.61 4.32
CA HIS A 496 -14.48 -14.58 4.09
C HIS A 496 -14.82 -13.82 5.38
N LEU A 497 -14.99 -14.51 6.52
CA LEU A 497 -15.26 -13.83 7.79
C LEU A 497 -14.10 -12.90 8.20
N MET A 498 -12.85 -13.35 8.04
CA MET A 498 -11.68 -12.52 8.28
C MET A 498 -11.69 -11.26 7.40
N ALA A 499 -12.00 -11.42 6.11
CA ALA A 499 -12.12 -10.28 5.18
C ALA A 499 -13.24 -9.31 5.58
N GLN A 500 -14.38 -9.82 6.08
CA GLN A 500 -15.48 -8.98 6.59
C GLN A 500 -15.06 -8.17 7.81
N ILE A 501 -14.35 -8.79 8.77
CA ILE A 501 -13.79 -8.11 9.95
C ILE A 501 -12.84 -7.00 9.49
N GLN A 502 -11.89 -7.31 8.61
CA GLN A 502 -10.93 -6.34 8.07
C GLN A 502 -11.63 -5.18 7.34
N ALA A 503 -12.71 -5.46 6.60
CA ALA A 503 -13.49 -4.43 5.89
C ALA A 503 -14.14 -3.44 6.86
N VAL A 504 -14.75 -3.92 7.95
CA VAL A 504 -15.34 -3.04 8.99
C VAL A 504 -14.25 -2.21 9.66
N LEU A 505 -13.17 -2.85 10.12
CA LEU A 505 -12.08 -2.19 10.83
C LEU A 505 -11.39 -1.12 9.98
N TYR A 506 -11.08 -1.43 8.72
CA TYR A 506 -10.50 -0.45 7.82
C TYR A 506 -11.49 0.68 7.49
N SER A 507 -12.80 0.39 7.40
CA SER A 507 -13.81 1.44 7.21
C SER A 507 -13.90 2.40 8.40
N LEU A 508 -13.71 1.90 9.63
CA LEU A 508 -13.55 2.76 10.83
C LEU A 508 -12.28 3.62 10.73
N ARG A 509 -11.17 3.07 10.24
CA ARG A 509 -9.92 3.81 10.03
C ARG A 509 -10.11 4.96 9.03
N VAL A 510 -10.81 4.72 7.92
CA VAL A 510 -11.16 5.76 6.93
C VAL A 510 -12.01 6.85 7.58
N LEU A 511 -13.05 6.47 8.34
CA LEU A 511 -13.89 7.41 9.07
C LEU A 511 -13.08 8.26 10.04
N TRP A 512 -12.21 7.63 10.84
CA TRP A 512 -11.36 8.32 11.80
C TRP A 512 -10.43 9.34 11.13
N GLN A 513 -9.74 8.96 10.06
CA GLN A 513 -8.84 9.87 9.34
C GLN A 513 -9.60 11.06 8.74
N LEU A 514 -10.80 10.84 8.20
CA LEU A 514 -11.62 11.94 7.68
C LEU A 514 -12.14 12.85 8.79
N VAL A 515 -12.56 12.31 9.94
CA VAL A 515 -12.94 13.12 11.12
C VAL A 515 -11.79 14.03 11.57
N LEU A 516 -10.54 13.54 11.52
CA LEU A 516 -9.37 14.31 11.95
C LEU A 516 -9.05 15.52 11.06
N ILE A 517 -9.42 15.49 9.78
CA ILE A 517 -9.07 16.57 8.84
C ILE A 517 -10.22 17.56 8.58
N THR A 518 -11.45 17.24 8.95
CA THR A 518 -12.65 18.08 8.69
C THR A 518 -12.98 19.07 9.81
N THR A 519 -11.99 19.45 10.64
CA THR A 519 -12.13 20.09 11.97
C THR A 519 -12.78 21.48 12.05
N ASP A 520 -13.27 22.06 10.95
CA ASP A 520 -13.93 23.37 10.91
C ASP A 520 -15.44 23.33 11.14
N ILE A 521 -16.08 22.18 11.03
CA ILE A 521 -17.48 22.01 11.45
C ILE A 521 -17.47 21.86 12.97
N ASP A 522 -18.50 22.32 13.69
CA ASP A 522 -18.78 22.19 15.14
C ASP A 522 -18.86 20.71 15.62
N THR A 523 -17.84 19.94 15.24
CA THR A 523 -17.60 18.49 15.35
C THR A 523 -16.70 18.17 16.52
N SER A 524 -16.28 19.19 17.27
CA SER A 524 -15.62 19.08 18.58
C SER A 524 -16.40 18.14 19.52
N ALA A 525 -17.74 18.21 19.48
CA ALA A 525 -18.64 17.34 20.24
C ALA A 525 -18.79 15.92 19.66
N LEU A 526 -18.37 15.72 18.41
CA LEU A 526 -18.49 14.49 17.62
C LEU A 526 -17.18 13.67 17.57
N ARG A 527 -16.09 14.12 18.21
CA ARG A 527 -14.89 13.29 18.37
C ARG A 527 -15.26 12.03 19.13
N LEU A 528 -15.22 10.90 18.45
CA LEU A 528 -15.38 9.59 19.06
C LEU A 528 -14.04 9.26 19.73
N SER A 529 -13.89 9.57 21.02
CA SER A 529 -12.67 9.30 21.80
C SER A 529 -12.23 7.85 21.66
N THR A 530 -13.20 6.92 21.61
CA THR A 530 -12.95 5.50 21.34
C THR A 530 -12.27 5.26 19.99
N LEU A 531 -12.58 6.01 18.92
CA LEU A 531 -11.89 5.86 17.64
C LEU A 531 -10.42 6.32 17.68
N ALA A 532 -10.06 7.21 18.62
CA ALA A 532 -8.65 7.59 18.82
C ALA A 532 -7.81 6.42 19.35
N GLU A 533 -8.45 5.41 19.93
CA GLU A 533 -7.83 4.17 20.43
C GLU A 533 -7.81 3.05 19.37
N LEU A 534 -8.16 3.35 18.12
CA LEU A 534 -7.97 2.41 17.01
C LEU A 534 -6.49 2.01 16.91
N PRO A 535 -6.17 0.70 16.89
CA PRO A 535 -4.82 0.24 16.73
C PRO A 535 -4.21 0.74 15.41
N PRO A 536 -2.87 0.86 15.36
CA PRO A 536 -2.18 1.12 14.11
C PRO A 536 -2.48 0.02 13.08
N LEU A 537 -2.39 0.35 11.80
CA LEU A 537 -2.92 -0.49 10.74
C LEU A 537 -2.33 -1.91 10.75
N TYR A 538 -1.04 -2.07 11.07
CA TYR A 538 -0.39 -3.39 11.15
C TYR A 538 -0.98 -4.33 12.23
N ILE A 539 -1.60 -3.76 13.28
CA ILE A 539 -2.33 -4.52 14.31
C ILE A 539 -3.79 -4.67 13.91
N LEU A 540 -4.40 -3.59 13.39
CA LEU A 540 -5.82 -3.52 13.05
C LEU A 540 -6.23 -4.58 12.01
N VAL A 541 -5.38 -4.81 11.01
CA VAL A 541 -5.55 -5.88 10.01
C VAL A 541 -4.58 -7.04 10.26
N GLY A 542 -4.40 -7.38 11.54
CA GLY A 542 -3.49 -8.43 12.00
C GLY A 542 -3.76 -9.80 11.39
N SER A 543 -2.77 -10.70 11.51
CA SER A 543 -2.89 -12.06 11.01
C SER A 543 -3.89 -12.89 11.82
N ARG A 544 -4.29 -14.04 11.25
CA ARG A 544 -5.03 -15.06 12.00
C ARG A 544 -4.33 -15.45 13.31
N HIS A 545 -3.01 -15.59 13.29
CA HIS A 545 -2.23 -15.89 14.49
C HIS A 545 -2.31 -14.76 15.53
N ALA A 546 -2.29 -13.49 15.11
CA ALA A 546 -2.48 -12.37 16.02
C ALA A 546 -3.86 -12.39 16.68
N MET A 547 -4.91 -12.74 15.92
CA MET A 547 -6.26 -12.93 16.46
C MET A 547 -6.29 -14.07 17.48
N THR A 548 -5.78 -15.26 17.16
CA THR A 548 -5.84 -16.39 18.09
C THR A 548 -5.03 -16.19 19.37
N ARG A 549 -3.96 -15.38 19.34
CA ARG A 549 -3.26 -14.94 20.56
C ARG A 549 -4.06 -13.95 21.41
N ALA A 550 -4.95 -13.17 20.80
CA ALA A 550 -5.75 -12.16 21.49
C ALA A 550 -6.95 -12.75 22.23
N PHE A 551 -7.33 -13.99 21.94
CA PHE A 551 -8.43 -14.69 22.61
C PHE A 551 -7.92 -15.93 23.31
N SER A 552 -8.29 -16.17 24.57
CA SER A 552 -8.22 -17.50 25.18
C SER A 552 -9.47 -18.32 24.82
N GLU A 553 -9.47 -19.64 24.98
CA GLU A 553 -10.68 -20.45 24.76
C GLU A 553 -11.87 -19.94 25.59
N GLU A 554 -11.60 -19.64 26.85
CA GLU A 554 -12.59 -19.13 27.79
C GLU A 554 -13.05 -17.71 27.43
N LEU A 555 -12.11 -16.83 27.07
CA LEU A 555 -12.44 -15.46 26.64
C LEU A 555 -13.27 -15.46 25.35
N ALA A 556 -12.91 -16.30 24.38
CA ALA A 556 -13.67 -16.49 23.15
C ALA A 556 -15.10 -16.95 23.46
N ARG A 557 -15.24 -17.97 24.32
CA ARG A 557 -16.55 -18.51 24.75
C ARG A 557 -17.42 -17.43 25.40
N GLN A 558 -16.88 -16.70 26.37
CA GLN A 558 -17.60 -15.64 27.07
C GLN A 558 -18.00 -14.49 26.12
N SER A 559 -17.06 -14.04 25.28
CA SER A 559 -17.29 -12.95 24.33
C SER A 559 -18.36 -13.30 23.30
N VAL A 560 -18.36 -14.53 22.78
CA VAL A 560 -19.37 -15.00 21.83
C VAL A 560 -20.74 -15.16 22.49
N GLN A 561 -20.80 -15.66 23.74
CA GLN A 561 -22.06 -15.69 24.49
C GLN A 561 -22.65 -14.29 24.69
N LYS A 562 -21.80 -13.31 25.02
CA LYS A 562 -22.19 -11.89 25.15
C LYS A 562 -22.69 -11.32 23.81
N LEU A 563 -21.95 -11.56 22.72
CA LEU A 563 -22.31 -11.15 21.36
C LEU A 563 -23.70 -11.67 20.96
N PHE A 564 -23.93 -12.98 21.09
CA PHE A 564 -25.19 -13.60 20.67
C PHE A 564 -26.37 -13.21 21.55
N ARG A 565 -26.16 -12.84 22.82
CA ARG A 565 -27.25 -12.32 23.66
C ARG A 565 -27.64 -10.89 23.31
N ALA A 566 -26.71 -10.10 22.80
CA ALA A 566 -26.90 -8.68 22.56
C ALA A 566 -27.31 -8.35 21.11
N TYR A 567 -26.93 -9.19 20.14
CA TYR A 567 -26.99 -8.85 18.71
C TYR A 567 -27.59 -9.93 17.79
N ASN A 568 -28.04 -11.07 18.33
CA ASN A 568 -28.76 -12.13 17.62
C ASN A 568 -30.04 -12.45 18.40
#